data_AF-A0A7V8VC32-F1
#
_entry.id   AF-A0A7V8VC32-F1
#
_cell.length_a   1.000
_cell.length_b   1.000
_cell.length_c   1.000
_cell.angle_alpha   90.00
_cell.angle_beta   90.00
_cell.angle_gamma   90.00
#
_symmetry.space_group_name_H-M   'P 1'
#
loop_
_entity.id
_entity.type
_entity.pdbx_description
1 polymer ?
#
loop_
_entity_poly.entity_id
_entity_poly.type
_entity_poly.pdbx_seq_one_letter_code
_entity_poly.pdbx_strand_id
1 'polypeptide(L)'
;MRVVTVLVLALLGVLSTAAPLFAQGTTTNYPGLGAGIGMGLAIVGIGIGIGLVGYAALSGIARQPEQAGAIQGAMFILAGLVEGAGIIALVLCLLLPLIV
;
A
#
# COMPACT_ATOMS: atom_id res chain seq x y z
N MET A 1 -19.01 -11.23 -5.71
CA MET A 1 -19.54 -11.22 -4.32
C MET A 1 -18.65 -11.98 -3.34
N ARG A 2 -18.18 -13.20 -3.67
CA ARG A 2 -17.31 -14.00 -2.78
C ARG A 2 -16.02 -13.30 -2.33
N VAL A 3 -15.31 -12.59 -3.22
CA VAL A 3 -14.06 -11.88 -2.88
C VAL A 3 -14.31 -10.71 -1.92
N VAL A 4 -15.37 -9.95 -2.13
CA VAL A 4 -15.75 -8.82 -1.25
C VAL A 4 -16.14 -9.35 0.13
N THR A 5 -16.90 -10.43 0.21
CA THR A 5 -17.26 -11.07 1.49
C THR A 5 -16.03 -11.59 2.23
N VAL A 6 -15.06 -12.19 1.53
CA VAL A 6 -13.80 -12.67 2.14
C VAL A 6 -12.94 -11.51 2.65
N LEU A 7 -12.82 -10.41 1.88
CA LEU A 7 -12.11 -9.21 2.32
C LEU A 7 -12.76 -8.56 3.54
N VAL A 8 -14.09 -8.50 3.58
CA VAL A 8 -14.84 -7.95 4.72
C VAL A 8 -14.66 -8.82 5.97
N LEU A 9 -14.69 -10.15 5.84
CA LEU A 9 -14.45 -11.06 6.96
C LEU A 9 -13.00 -10.99 7.47
N ALA A 10 -12.01 -10.85 6.57
CA ALA A 10 -10.62 -10.64 6.94
C ALA A 10 -10.43 -9.32 7.70
N LEU A 11 -11.07 -8.24 7.25
CA LEU A 11 -11.03 -6.94 7.91
C LEU A 11 -11.70 -6.98 9.30
N LEU A 12 -12.86 -7.63 9.41
CA LEU A 12 -13.56 -7.80 10.69
C LEU A 12 -12.74 -8.63 11.70
N GLY A 13 -12.04 -9.66 11.22
CA GLY A 13 -11.16 -10.51 12.05
C GLY A 13 -9.92 -9.78 12.55
N VAL A 14 -9.37 -8.84 11.78
CA VAL A 14 -8.25 -7.97 12.22
C VAL A 14 -8.72 -6.90 13.19
N LEU A 15 -9.95 -6.39 13.03
CA LEU A 15 -10.48 -5.35 13.92
C LEU A 15 -10.83 -5.91 15.31
N SER A 16 -11.26 -7.18 15.41
CA SER A 16 -11.62 -7.80 16.68
C SER A 16 -10.40 -8.12 17.57
N THR A 17 -9.21 -8.31 17.00
CA THR A 17 -7.96 -8.50 17.75
C THR A 17 -7.37 -7.19 18.28
N ALA A 18 -7.90 -6.03 17.86
CA ALA A 18 -7.47 -4.72 18.34
C ALA A 18 -8.13 -4.29 19.67
N ALA A 19 -9.26 -4.90 20.05
CA ALA A 19 -9.99 -4.60 21.30
C ALA A 19 -9.13 -4.67 22.59
N PRO A 20 -8.25 -5.67 22.82
CA PRO A 20 -7.39 -5.70 24.00
C PRO A 20 -6.29 -4.62 23.99
N LEU A 21 -5.98 -4.02 22.83
CA LEU A 21 -4.96 -2.96 22.69
C LEU A 21 -5.45 -1.61 23.24
N PHE A 22 -6.74 -1.30 23.05
CA PHE A 22 -7.36 -0.04 23.50
C PHE A 22 -7.84 -0.05 24.95
N ALA A 23 -7.85 -1.21 25.61
CA ALA A 23 -8.26 -1.37 27.01
C ALA A 23 -7.13 -1.11 28.03
N GLN A 24 -5.87 -1.01 27.59
CA GLN A 24 -4.74 -0.70 28.46
C GLN A 24 -4.65 0.81 28.73
N GLY A 25 -4.90 1.21 29.97
CA GLY A 25 -4.77 2.59 30.43
C GLY A 25 -3.34 3.15 30.33
N THR A 26 -3.18 4.12 29.44
CA THR A 26 -2.35 5.34 29.56
C THR A 26 -0.84 5.25 29.84
N THR A 27 -0.20 4.08 29.85
CA THR A 27 1.28 3.97 30.03
C THR A 27 1.98 2.95 29.13
N THR A 28 1.31 2.42 28.12
CA THR A 28 1.97 1.63 27.07
C THR A 28 2.22 2.53 25.86
N ASN A 29 3.48 2.86 25.60
CA ASN A 29 3.89 3.29 24.25
C ASN A 29 3.36 2.23 23.29
N TYR A 30 2.50 2.61 22.33
CA TYR A 30 1.97 1.68 21.32
C TYR A 30 2.88 1.74 20.08
N PRO A 31 4.03 1.04 20.06
CA PRO A 31 5.06 1.30 19.06
C PRO A 31 4.55 0.86 17.67
N GLY A 32 3.64 -0.13 17.63
CA GLY A 32 3.07 -0.67 16.40
C GLY A 32 1.81 0.01 15.86
N LEU A 33 1.13 0.89 16.61
CA LEU A 33 -0.12 1.52 16.15
C LEU A 33 0.16 2.55 15.05
N GLY A 34 1.17 3.41 15.25
CA GLY A 34 1.63 4.36 14.24
C GLY A 34 2.17 3.67 12.98
N ALA A 35 2.94 2.58 13.17
CA ALA A 35 3.45 1.76 12.08
C ALA A 35 2.34 1.11 11.24
N GLY A 36 1.32 0.53 11.89
CA GLY A 36 0.20 -0.09 11.20
C GLY A 36 -0.64 0.91 10.40
N ILE A 37 -0.93 2.09 10.98
CA ILE A 37 -1.67 3.16 10.28
C ILE A 37 -0.84 3.72 9.12
N GLY A 38 0.44 4.01 9.36
CA GLY A 38 1.36 4.52 8.33
C GLY A 38 1.48 3.56 7.15
N MET A 39 1.62 2.26 7.41
CA MET A 39 1.72 1.24 6.39
C MET A 39 0.42 1.07 5.59
N GLY A 40 -0.74 1.14 6.26
CA GLY A 40 -2.04 1.12 5.59
C GLY A 40 -2.22 2.29 4.62
N LEU A 41 -1.88 3.51 5.04
CA LEU A 41 -1.94 4.70 4.18
C LEU A 41 -0.93 4.63 3.02
N ALA A 42 0.28 4.13 3.28
CA ALA A 42 1.30 3.96 2.25
C ALA A 42 0.83 3.01 1.15
N ILE A 43 0.27 1.84 1.50
CA ILE A 43 -0.24 0.86 0.53
C ILE A 43 -1.38 1.45 -0.33
N VAL A 44 -2.27 2.24 0.26
CA VAL A 44 -3.33 2.92 -0.50
C VAL A 44 -2.73 3.88 -1.53
N GLY A 45 -1.74 4.68 -1.14
CA GLY A 45 -1.04 5.60 -2.05
C GLY A 45 -0.33 4.87 -3.20
N ILE A 46 0.40 3.80 -2.90
CA ILE A 46 1.10 2.97 -3.90
C ILE A 46 0.09 2.36 -4.88
N GLY A 47 -0.98 1.76 -4.37
CA GLY A 47 -2.01 1.11 -5.19
C GLY A 47 -2.68 2.08 -6.16
N ILE A 48 -3.01 3.30 -5.70
CA ILE A 48 -3.57 4.35 -6.56
C ILE A 48 -2.53 4.80 -7.60
N GLY A 49 -1.29 5.04 -7.19
CA GLY A 49 -0.21 5.49 -8.09
C GLY A 49 0.06 4.50 -9.22
N ILE A 50 0.29 3.22 -8.89
CA ILE A 50 0.52 2.16 -9.88
C ILE A 50 -0.71 1.94 -10.76
N GLY A 51 -1.92 1.98 -10.19
CA GLY A 51 -3.16 1.84 -10.95
C GLY A 51 -3.33 2.92 -12.03
N LEU A 52 -3.01 4.17 -11.71
CA LEU A 52 -3.06 5.29 -12.67
C LEU A 52 -1.97 5.17 -13.74
N VAL A 53 -0.75 4.80 -13.37
CA VAL A 53 0.36 4.58 -14.31
C VAL A 53 -0.01 3.46 -15.31
N GLY A 54 -0.52 2.33 -14.81
CA GLY A 54 -0.97 1.22 -15.65
C GLY A 54 -2.12 1.61 -16.57
N TYR A 55 -3.12 2.33 -16.05
CA TYR A 55 -4.24 2.81 -16.87
C TYR A 55 -3.79 3.72 -18.02
N ALA A 56 -2.90 4.68 -17.74
CA ALA A 56 -2.37 5.60 -18.75
C ALA A 56 -1.54 4.86 -19.80
N ALA A 57 -0.69 3.92 -19.37
CA ALA A 57 0.14 3.12 -20.27
C ALA A 57 -0.72 2.25 -21.20
N LEU A 58 -1.68 1.49 -20.65
CA LEU A 58 -2.56 0.63 -21.44
C LEU A 58 -3.41 1.44 -22.43
N SER A 59 -3.94 2.59 -22.00
CA SER A 59 -4.70 3.49 -22.88
C SER A 59 -3.84 4.07 -24.01
N GLY A 60 -2.57 4.39 -23.72
CA GLY A 60 -1.60 4.83 -24.73
C GLY A 60 -1.29 3.73 -25.75
N ILE A 61 -1.01 2.52 -25.27
CA ILE A 61 -0.72 1.36 -26.12
C ILE A 61 -1.92 1.01 -27.02
N ALA A 62 -3.14 1.08 -26.49
CA ALA A 62 -4.35 0.82 -27.27
C ALA A 62 -4.55 1.81 -28.43
N ARG A 63 -4.06 3.05 -28.30
CA ARG A 63 -4.14 4.09 -29.34
C ARG A 63 -2.95 4.07 -30.30
N GLN A 64 -1.79 3.63 -29.84
CA GLN A 64 -0.53 3.62 -30.59
C GLN A 64 0.23 2.32 -30.32
N PRO A 65 -0.21 1.20 -30.91
CA PRO A 65 0.39 -0.11 -30.66
C PRO A 65 1.85 -0.19 -31.14
N GLU A 66 2.25 0.62 -32.11
CA GLU A 66 3.62 0.67 -32.63
C GLU A 66 4.61 1.21 -31.59
N GLN A 67 4.13 2.00 -30.63
CA GLN A 67 4.95 2.58 -29.55
C GLN A 67 4.90 1.76 -28.26
N ALA A 68 4.35 0.53 -28.29
CA ALA A 68 4.10 -0.25 -27.09
C ALA A 68 5.37 -0.47 -26.24
N GLY A 69 6.50 -0.78 -26.88
CA GLY A 69 7.77 -0.98 -26.17
C GLY A 69 8.26 0.29 -25.45
N ALA A 70 8.16 1.44 -26.10
CA ALA A 70 8.55 2.73 -25.50
C ALA A 70 7.64 3.11 -24.32
N ILE A 71 6.32 2.91 -24.48
CA ILE A 71 5.33 3.18 -23.42
C ILE A 71 5.54 2.25 -22.22
N GLN A 72 5.79 0.96 -22.45
CA GLN A 72 6.11 0.01 -21.37
C GLN A 72 7.41 0.39 -20.64
N GLY A 73 8.44 0.82 -21.37
CA GLY A 73 9.68 1.32 -20.77
C GLY A 73 9.44 2.49 -19.83
N ALA A 74 8.69 3.51 -20.28
CA ALA A 74 8.30 4.64 -19.44
C ALA A 74 7.44 4.21 -18.25
N MET A 75 6.51 3.28 -18.45
CA MET A 75 5.66 2.71 -17.40
C MET A 75 6.49 2.07 -16.29
N PHE A 76 7.51 1.25 -16.62
CA PHE A 76 8.35 0.61 -15.62
C PHE A 76 9.21 1.60 -14.82
N ILE A 77 9.69 2.67 -15.45
CA ILE A 77 10.42 3.74 -14.74
C ILE A 77 9.50 4.44 -13.74
N LEU A 78 8.29 4.81 -14.17
CA LEU A 78 7.31 5.45 -13.29
C LEU A 78 6.82 4.52 -12.19
N ALA A 79 6.56 3.25 -12.51
CA ALA A 79 6.20 2.24 -11.53
C ALA A 79 7.32 2.04 -10.50
N GLY A 80 8.57 1.97 -10.95
CA GLY A 80 9.74 1.91 -10.06
C GLY A 80 9.87 3.11 -9.14
N LEU A 81 9.52 4.32 -9.59
CA LEU A 81 9.52 5.51 -8.74
C LEU A 81 8.44 5.43 -7.63
N VAL A 82 7.25 4.94 -7.96
CA VAL A 82 6.17 4.74 -6.98
C VAL A 82 6.53 3.63 -5.99
N GLU A 83 7.04 2.49 -6.47
CA GLU A 83 7.51 1.40 -5.62
C GLU A 83 8.71 1.83 -4.75
N GLY A 84 9.61 2.67 -5.26
CA GLY A 84 10.72 3.22 -4.48
C GLY A 84 10.24 4.03 -3.28
N ALA A 85 9.24 4.90 -3.46
CA ALA A 85 8.60 5.59 -2.35
C ALA A 85 7.90 4.61 -1.39
N GLY A 86 7.27 3.56 -1.93
CA GLY A 86 6.64 2.51 -1.14
C GLY A 86 7.60 1.71 -0.27
N ILE A 87 8.77 1.35 -0.80
CA ILE A 87 9.83 0.66 -0.05
C ILE A 87 10.36 1.56 1.07
N ILE A 88 10.56 2.86 0.83
CA ILE A 88 10.96 3.80 1.89
C ILE A 88 9.91 3.82 3.00
N ALA A 89 8.62 3.91 2.67
CA ALA A 89 7.55 3.88 3.65
C ALA A 89 7.51 2.55 4.43
N LEU A 90 7.72 1.41 3.76
CA LEU A 90 7.78 0.08 4.38
C LEU A 90 8.96 -0.01 5.36
N VAL A 91 10.15 0.45 4.96
CA VAL A 91 11.33 0.49 5.82
C VAL A 91 11.06 1.33 7.07
N LEU A 92 10.48 2.53 6.92
CA LEU A 92 10.14 3.38 8.06
C LEU A 92 9.10 2.71 8.98
N CYS A 93 8.04 2.12 8.42
CA CYS A 93 7.00 1.49 9.22
C CYS A 93 7.47 0.23 9.96
N LEU A 94 8.44 -0.52 9.41
CA LEU A 94 8.96 -1.73 10.06
C LEU A 94 10.16 -1.46 10.98
N LEU A 95 11.02 -0.50 10.63
CA LEU A 95 12.28 -0.26 11.34
C LEU A 95 12.13 0.68 12.54
N LEU A 96 11.32 1.74 12.43
CA LEU A 96 11.12 2.68 13.54
C LEU A 96 10.64 1.97 14.82
N PRO A 97 9.54 1.18 14.81
CA PRO A 97 9.06 0.52 16.02
C PRO A 97 9.98 -0.59 16.55
N LEU A 98 10.96 -1.05 15.76
CA LEU A 98 11.94 -2.05 16.18
C LEU A 98 13.11 -1.43 16.96
N ILE A 99 13.41 -0.15 16.74
CA ILE A 99 14.58 0.52 17.32
C ILE A 99 14.25 1.42 18.52
N VAL A 100 12.98 1.79 18.72
CA VAL A 100 12.46 2.49 19.93
C VAL A 100 11.79 1.53 20.89
#